data_AF-A0A8T7LFW7-F1
#
_entry.id   AF-A0A8T7LFW7-F1
#
_cell.length_a   1.000
_cell.length_b   1.000
_cell.length_c   1.000
_cell.angle_alpha   90.00
_cell.angle_beta   90.00
_cell.angle_gamma   90.00
#
_symmetry.space_group_name_H-M   'P 1'
#
loop_
_entity.id
_entity.type
_entity.pdbx_description
1 polymer ?
#
loop_
_entity_poly.entity_id
_entity_poly.type
_entity_poly.pdbx_seq_one_letter_code
_entity_poly.pdbx_strand_id
1 'polypeptide(L)'
;MHRDDALHADAVQAALAEVIAVPDRPSLAALARRLPLIIDDTFLVAAQAALAEATGQTAAVLRERLQWLSEIQRGAEQDVPAALEALAAARDMEDLRNLVDRWPWVVTGSFVEMIDQLAQQLFDAGERDAASSLRQRLVGLAQLRAQRESWIESPQARAVFAFLNAEDDAAALAAFQTHRELLSHAEAQRTLDDVLQGGDPESQQRLERRRELLRYLRGEEQSR
;
A
#
# COMPACT_ATOMS: atom_id res chain seq x y z
N MET A 1 -13.06 -22.97 -8.01
CA MET A 1 -13.58 -21.63 -7.72
C MET A 1 -13.89 -21.46 -6.22
N HIS A 2 -13.05 -21.95 -5.31
CA HIS A 2 -13.28 -21.88 -3.84
C HIS A 2 -12.02 -21.46 -3.05
N ARG A 3 -10.88 -21.30 -3.74
CA ARG A 3 -9.59 -21.03 -3.09
C ARG A 3 -9.29 -19.52 -3.05
N ASP A 4 -9.68 -18.78 -4.09
CA ASP A 4 -9.52 -17.32 -4.15
C ASP A 4 -10.47 -16.60 -3.18
N ASP A 5 -11.71 -17.07 -3.03
CA ASP A 5 -12.68 -16.48 -2.09
C ASP A 5 -12.24 -16.63 -0.62
N ALA A 6 -11.65 -17.78 -0.27
CA ALA A 6 -11.14 -18.02 1.09
C ALA A 6 -9.92 -17.15 1.40
N LEU A 7 -9.00 -17.02 0.44
CA LEU A 7 -7.83 -16.14 0.57
C LEU A 7 -8.23 -14.66 0.69
N HIS A 8 -9.29 -14.24 -0.02
CA HIS A 8 -9.85 -12.89 0.12
C HIS A 8 -10.49 -12.66 1.48
N ALA A 9 -11.26 -13.63 1.99
CA ALA A 9 -11.88 -13.52 3.31
C ALA A 9 -10.83 -13.39 4.42
N ASP A 10 -9.76 -14.19 4.36
CA ASP A 10 -8.65 -14.14 5.32
C ASP A 10 -7.91 -12.80 5.26
N ALA A 11 -7.64 -12.28 4.05
CA ALA A 11 -7.02 -10.97 3.86
C ALA A 11 -7.88 -9.82 4.39
N VAL A 12 -9.20 -9.86 4.17
CA VAL A 12 -10.15 -8.87 4.69
C VAL A 12 -10.20 -8.91 6.21
N GLN A 13 -10.20 -10.10 6.83
CA GLN A 13 -10.18 -10.22 8.29
C GLN A 13 -8.88 -9.68 8.90
N ALA A 14 -7.73 -10.01 8.32
CA ALA A 14 -6.43 -9.49 8.75
C ALA A 14 -6.37 -7.96 8.66
N ALA A 15 -6.82 -7.41 7.52
CA ALA A 15 -6.90 -5.98 7.31
C ALA A 15 -7.85 -5.28 8.31
N LEU A 16 -8.99 -5.90 8.65
CA LEU A 16 -9.93 -5.38 9.64
C LEU A 16 -9.29 -5.31 11.03
N ALA A 17 -8.52 -6.33 11.42
CA ALA A 17 -7.79 -6.33 12.68
C ALA A 17 -6.75 -5.19 12.73
N GLU A 18 -6.01 -4.96 11.63
CA GLU A 18 -5.09 -3.82 11.52
C GLU A 18 -5.82 -2.49 11.66
N VAL A 19 -6.94 -2.28 10.95
CA VAL A 19 -7.75 -1.04 11.01
C VAL A 19 -8.23 -0.75 12.43
N ILE A 20 -8.67 -1.77 13.17
CA ILE A 20 -9.11 -1.62 14.57
C ILE A 20 -7.94 -1.26 15.49
N ALA A 21 -6.75 -1.82 15.25
CA ALA A 21 -5.56 -1.58 16.06
C ALA A 21 -4.92 -0.21 15.83
N VAL A 22 -5.27 0.49 14.74
CA VAL A 22 -4.72 1.82 14.44
C VAL A 22 -5.08 2.83 15.54
N PRO A 23 -4.11 3.57 16.11
CA PRO A 23 -4.37 4.48 17.22
C PRO A 23 -5.03 5.79 16.80
N ASP A 24 -4.72 6.29 15.60
CA ASP A 24 -5.13 7.62 15.15
C ASP A 24 -5.35 7.73 13.63
N ARG A 25 -5.90 8.87 13.21
CA ARG A 25 -6.24 9.13 11.81
C ARG A 25 -5.01 9.20 10.88
N PRO A 26 -3.88 9.84 11.24
CA PRO A 26 -2.66 9.81 10.42
C PRO A 26 -2.14 8.40 10.17
N SER A 27 -2.14 7.54 11.19
CA SER A 27 -1.73 6.14 11.09
C SER A 27 -2.66 5.34 10.19
N LEU A 28 -3.97 5.66 10.18
CA LEU A 28 -4.93 5.04 9.27
C LEU A 28 -4.68 5.44 7.81
N ALA A 29 -4.33 6.70 7.57
CA ALA A 29 -3.95 7.16 6.23
C ALA A 29 -2.66 6.47 5.74
N ALA A 30 -1.70 6.24 6.64
CA ALA A 30 -0.50 5.45 6.37
C ALA A 30 -0.86 4.01 5.98
N LEU A 31 -1.75 3.40 6.76
CA LEU A 31 -2.25 2.06 6.50
C LEU A 31 -2.94 1.97 5.14
N ALA A 32 -3.75 2.98 4.76
CA ALA A 32 -4.43 3.02 3.46
C ALA A 32 -3.46 3.11 2.27
N ARG A 33 -2.31 3.77 2.43
CA ARG A 33 -1.26 3.79 1.40
C ARG A 33 -0.55 2.45 1.26
N ARG A 34 -0.27 1.81 2.39
CA ARG A 34 0.41 0.50 2.45
C ARG A 34 -0.50 -0.65 2.01
N LEU A 35 -1.77 -0.59 2.40
CA LEU A 35 -2.78 -1.60 2.15
C LEU A 35 -3.99 -0.96 1.46
N PRO A 36 -3.90 -0.66 0.15
CA PRO A 36 -4.97 0.03 -0.59
C PRO A 36 -6.31 -0.73 -0.59
N LEU A 37 -6.29 -2.04 -0.32
CA LEU A 37 -7.49 -2.85 -0.13
C LEU A 37 -8.45 -2.23 0.89
N ILE A 38 -7.97 -1.54 1.94
CA ILE A 38 -8.86 -1.03 3.00
C ILE A 38 -9.75 0.15 2.58
N ILE A 39 -9.49 0.73 1.42
CA ILE A 39 -10.30 1.79 0.81
C ILE A 39 -11.03 1.30 -0.46
N ASP A 40 -10.94 0.00 -0.75
CA ASP A 40 -11.75 -0.67 -1.77
C ASP A 40 -13.17 -0.90 -1.25
N ASP A 41 -14.16 -0.83 -2.15
CA ASP A 41 -15.57 -0.99 -1.80
C ASP A 41 -15.85 -2.35 -1.16
N THR A 42 -15.17 -3.40 -1.62
CA THR A 42 -15.34 -4.76 -1.10
C THR A 42 -14.97 -4.84 0.38
N PHE A 43 -13.86 -4.21 0.76
CA PHE A 43 -13.45 -4.15 2.16
C PHE A 43 -14.41 -3.32 2.99
N LEU A 44 -14.84 -2.16 2.49
CA LEU A 44 -15.75 -1.27 3.23
C LEU A 44 -17.10 -1.92 3.50
N VAL A 45 -17.64 -2.68 2.55
CA VAL A 45 -18.86 -3.50 2.74
C VAL A 45 -18.64 -4.55 3.83
N ALA A 46 -17.53 -5.28 3.79
CA ALA A 46 -17.22 -6.30 4.81
C ALA A 46 -17.03 -5.68 6.21
N ALA A 47 -16.36 -4.54 6.30
CA ALA A 47 -16.14 -3.85 7.57
C ALA A 47 -17.44 -3.25 8.14
N GLN A 48 -18.38 -2.81 7.29
CA GLN A 48 -19.73 -2.41 7.73
C GLN A 48 -20.53 -3.59 8.28
N ALA A 49 -20.43 -4.77 7.65
CA ALA A 49 -21.05 -5.99 8.17
C ALA A 49 -20.46 -6.36 9.55
N ALA A 50 -19.13 -6.30 9.69
CA ALA A 50 -18.47 -6.53 10.98
C ALA A 50 -18.88 -5.50 12.06
N LEU A 51 -19.11 -4.24 11.68
CA LEU A 51 -19.64 -3.22 12.60
C LEU A 51 -21.06 -3.54 13.08
N ALA A 52 -21.90 -4.13 12.23
CA ALA A 52 -23.26 -4.52 12.61
C ALA A 52 -23.28 -5.65 13.66
N GLU A 53 -22.25 -6.50 13.67
CA GLU A 53 -22.09 -7.60 14.63
C GLU A 53 -21.31 -7.18 15.88
N ALA A 54 -20.49 -6.13 15.80
CA ALA A 54 -19.68 -5.64 16.89
C ALA A 54 -20.52 -5.01 18.03
N THR A 55 -20.04 -5.14 19.26
CA THR A 55 -20.67 -4.53 20.45
C THR A 55 -19.67 -3.77 21.31
N GLY A 56 -20.17 -2.90 22.18
CA GLY A 56 -19.37 -2.17 23.16
C GLY A 56 -18.28 -1.28 22.53
N GLN A 57 -17.08 -1.31 23.13
CA GLN A 57 -15.96 -0.45 22.73
C GLN A 57 -15.47 -0.75 21.30
N THR A 58 -15.47 -2.01 20.89
CA THR A 58 -15.06 -2.42 19.53
C THR A 58 -15.93 -1.78 18.46
N ALA A 59 -17.26 -1.74 18.68
CA ALA A 59 -18.19 -1.09 17.75
C ALA A 59 -17.96 0.43 17.68
N ALA A 60 -17.59 1.07 18.81
CA ALA A 60 -17.28 2.50 18.82
C ALA A 60 -16.02 2.81 18.02
N VAL A 61 -14.94 2.05 18.25
CA VAL A 61 -13.66 2.20 17.51
C VAL A 61 -13.86 1.95 16.03
N LEU A 62 -14.49 0.83 15.65
CA LEU A 62 -14.67 0.49 14.24
C LEU A 62 -15.52 1.52 13.49
N ARG A 63 -16.56 2.08 14.14
CA ARG A 63 -17.37 3.17 13.55
C ARG A 63 -16.54 4.41 13.25
N GLU A 64 -15.69 4.82 14.19
CA GLU A 64 -14.79 5.97 14.01
C GLU A 64 -13.79 5.71 12.87
N ARG A 65 -13.16 4.53 12.86
CA ARG A 65 -12.21 4.15 11.79
C ARG A 65 -12.87 4.13 10.41
N LEU A 66 -14.09 3.60 10.31
CA LEU A 66 -14.83 3.58 9.04
C LEU A 66 -15.19 4.98 8.55
N GLN A 67 -15.54 5.90 9.45
CA GLN A 67 -15.77 7.29 9.07
C GLN A 67 -14.49 7.90 8.44
N TRP A 68 -13.33 7.68 9.05
CA TRP A 68 -12.07 8.17 8.50
C TRP A 68 -11.71 7.52 7.16
N LEU A 69 -11.94 6.20 7.01
CA LEU A 69 -11.75 5.51 5.73
C LEU A 69 -12.65 6.07 4.63
N SER A 70 -13.92 6.37 4.92
CA SER A 70 -14.83 7.00 3.96
C SER A 70 -14.36 8.40 3.54
N GLU A 71 -13.73 9.16 4.45
CA GLU A 71 -13.13 10.46 4.11
C GLU A 71 -11.89 10.31 3.22
N ILE A 72 -11.05 9.29 3.48
CA ILE A 72 -9.90 8.96 2.63
C ILE A 72 -10.37 8.51 1.24
N GLN A 73 -11.38 7.62 1.17
CA GLN A 73 -11.97 7.13 -0.07
C GLN A 73 -12.50 8.29 -0.91
N ARG A 74 -13.25 9.22 -0.32
CA ARG A 74 -13.76 10.40 -1.03
C ARG A 74 -12.65 11.30 -1.56
N GLY A 75 -11.52 11.39 -0.85
CA GLY A 75 -10.33 12.08 -1.35
C GLY A 75 -9.74 11.37 -2.58
N ALA A 76 -9.65 10.04 -2.55
CA ALA A 76 -9.20 9.24 -3.68
C ALA A 76 -10.13 9.37 -4.90
N GLU A 77 -11.45 9.41 -4.71
CA GLU A 77 -12.44 9.60 -5.77
C GLU A 77 -12.24 10.92 -6.54
N GLN A 78 -11.82 12.00 -5.85
CA GLN A 78 -11.54 13.29 -6.49
C GLN A 78 -10.34 13.23 -7.43
N ASP A 79 -9.41 12.32 -7.17
CA ASP A 79 -8.20 12.14 -7.97
C ASP A 79 -8.40 11.20 -9.17
N VAL A 80 -9.57 10.55 -9.29
CA VAL A 80 -9.88 9.59 -10.37
C VAL A 80 -9.60 10.15 -11.77
N PRO A 81 -10.04 11.38 -12.13
CA PRO A 81 -9.73 11.93 -13.44
C PRO A 81 -8.22 12.07 -13.70
N ALA A 82 -7.46 12.54 -12.71
CA ALA A 82 -6.02 12.71 -12.83
C ALA A 82 -5.27 11.37 -12.93
N ALA A 83 -5.74 10.36 -12.18
CA ALA A 83 -5.18 9.01 -12.25
C ALA A 83 -5.46 8.35 -13.62
N LEU A 84 -6.65 8.56 -14.18
CA LEU A 84 -7.02 8.08 -15.51
C LEU A 84 -6.16 8.73 -16.61
N GLU A 85 -5.95 10.05 -16.54
CA GLU A 85 -5.06 10.76 -17.46
C GLU A 85 -3.62 10.24 -17.37
N ALA A 86 -3.10 10.06 -16.16
CA ALA A 86 -1.78 9.49 -15.94
C ALA A 86 -1.67 8.07 -16.48
N LEU A 87 -2.71 7.24 -16.28
CA LEU A 87 -2.74 5.88 -16.80
C LEU A 87 -2.70 5.88 -18.32
N ALA A 88 -3.54 6.70 -18.96
CA ALA A 88 -3.57 6.82 -20.42
C ALA A 88 -2.22 7.32 -20.99
N ALA A 89 -1.53 8.21 -20.26
CA ALA A 89 -0.25 8.76 -20.66
C ALA A 89 0.94 7.80 -20.44
N ALA A 90 0.82 6.83 -19.53
CA ALA A 90 1.89 5.90 -19.18
C ALA A 90 2.37 5.10 -20.41
N ARG A 91 3.69 5.04 -20.60
CA ARG A 91 4.33 4.40 -21.76
C ARG A 91 5.08 3.13 -21.38
N ASP A 92 5.53 3.05 -20.15
CA ASP A 92 6.33 1.94 -19.64
C ASP A 92 5.98 1.62 -18.18
N MET A 93 6.72 0.66 -17.63
CA MET A 93 6.51 0.19 -16.26
C MET A 93 6.93 1.24 -15.21
N GLU A 94 7.83 2.15 -15.54
CA GLU A 94 8.26 3.21 -14.62
C GLU A 94 7.15 4.25 -14.47
N ASP A 95 6.50 4.64 -15.56
CA ASP A 95 5.30 5.50 -15.52
C ASP A 95 4.17 4.87 -14.70
N LEU A 96 3.90 3.59 -14.88
CA LEU A 96 2.89 2.86 -14.10
C LEU A 96 3.27 2.80 -12.62
N ARG A 97 4.56 2.66 -12.30
CA ARG A 97 5.04 2.68 -10.92
C ARG A 97 4.83 4.04 -10.27
N ASN A 98 5.21 5.11 -10.97
CA ASN A 98 5.00 6.49 -10.51
C ASN A 98 3.51 6.78 -10.26
N LEU A 99 2.63 6.25 -11.11
CA LEU A 99 1.19 6.33 -10.95
C LEU A 99 0.72 5.62 -9.67
N VAL A 100 1.18 4.38 -9.43
CA VAL A 100 0.85 3.61 -8.21
C VAL A 100 1.41 4.26 -6.94
N ASP A 101 2.59 4.86 -7.01
CA ASP A 101 3.19 5.55 -5.86
C ASP A 101 2.43 6.83 -5.51
N ARG A 102 1.93 7.53 -6.53
CA ARG A 102 1.08 8.72 -6.35
C ARG A 102 -0.32 8.37 -5.87
N TRP A 103 -0.91 7.32 -6.41
CA TRP A 103 -2.27 6.88 -6.11
C TRP A 103 -2.31 5.36 -5.86
N PRO A 104 -1.96 4.90 -4.64
CA PRO A 104 -1.92 3.48 -4.34
C PRO A 104 -3.23 2.72 -4.57
N TRP A 105 -4.36 3.43 -4.57
CA TRP A 105 -5.68 2.84 -4.82
C TRP A 105 -5.92 2.42 -6.27
N VAL A 106 -5.07 2.81 -7.22
CA VAL A 106 -5.22 2.40 -8.64
C VAL A 106 -4.94 0.91 -8.90
N VAL A 107 -4.43 0.17 -7.90
CA VAL A 107 -4.25 -1.29 -7.99
C VAL A 107 -5.35 -2.07 -7.26
N THR A 108 -6.36 -1.39 -6.72
CA THR A 108 -7.51 -2.04 -6.07
C THR A 108 -8.42 -2.70 -7.10
N GLY A 109 -9.31 -3.58 -6.64
CA GLY A 109 -10.25 -4.30 -7.50
C GLY A 109 -11.17 -3.32 -8.22
N SER A 110 -11.76 -2.38 -7.48
CA SER A 110 -12.72 -1.41 -8.03
C SER A 110 -12.14 -0.57 -9.17
N PHE A 111 -10.89 -0.10 -9.06
CA PHE A 111 -10.29 0.67 -10.15
C PHE A 111 -9.95 -0.21 -11.36
N VAL A 112 -9.38 -1.40 -11.12
CA VAL A 112 -9.05 -2.35 -12.21
C VAL A 112 -10.31 -2.74 -12.99
N GLU A 113 -11.42 -3.01 -12.31
CA GLU A 113 -12.71 -3.29 -12.95
C GLU A 113 -13.23 -2.11 -13.78
N MET A 114 -13.10 -0.88 -13.27
CA MET A 114 -13.47 0.33 -14.01
C MET A 114 -12.69 0.48 -15.31
N ILE A 115 -11.37 0.24 -15.28
CA ILE A 115 -10.53 0.31 -16.48
C ILE A 115 -10.83 -0.83 -17.45
N ASP A 116 -11.11 -2.03 -16.95
CA ASP A 116 -11.45 -3.17 -17.81
C ASP A 116 -12.77 -2.93 -18.57
N GLN A 117 -13.77 -2.37 -17.87
CA GLN A 117 -15.02 -1.92 -18.49
C GLN A 117 -14.78 -0.84 -19.55
N LEU A 118 -13.92 0.14 -19.27
CA LEU A 118 -13.56 1.18 -20.24
C LEU A 118 -12.86 0.58 -21.47
N ALA A 119 -11.93 -0.36 -21.27
CA ALA A 119 -11.26 -1.05 -22.37
C ALA A 119 -12.26 -1.86 -23.22
N GLN A 120 -13.26 -2.48 -22.59
CA GLN A 120 -14.32 -3.19 -23.30
C GLN A 120 -15.20 -2.22 -24.11
N GLN A 121 -15.60 -1.08 -23.54
CA GLN A 121 -16.36 -0.06 -24.26
C GLN A 121 -15.61 0.48 -25.49
N LEU A 122 -14.31 0.72 -25.38
CA LEU A 122 -13.46 1.14 -26.49
C LEU A 122 -13.37 0.07 -27.58
N PHE A 123 -13.26 -1.20 -27.18
CA PHE A 123 -13.27 -2.31 -28.12
C PHE A 123 -14.59 -2.39 -28.89
N ASP A 124 -15.71 -2.25 -28.20
CA ASP A 124 -17.05 -2.28 -28.79
C ASP A 124 -17.32 -1.06 -29.69
N ALA A 125 -16.72 0.10 -29.38
CA ALA A 125 -16.73 1.30 -30.21
C ALA A 125 -15.81 1.22 -31.45
N GLY A 126 -15.01 0.16 -31.59
CA GLY A 126 -14.08 -0.03 -32.70
C GLY A 126 -12.68 0.57 -32.48
N GLU A 127 -12.43 1.17 -31.31
CA GLU A 127 -11.14 1.75 -30.90
C GLU A 127 -10.20 0.68 -30.36
N ARG A 128 -9.89 -0.32 -31.20
CA ARG A 128 -9.18 -1.55 -30.81
C ARG A 128 -7.77 -1.30 -30.27
N ASP A 129 -7.05 -0.34 -30.85
CA ASP A 129 -5.69 -0.01 -30.44
C ASP A 129 -5.68 0.62 -29.04
N ALA A 130 -6.63 1.53 -28.77
CA ALA A 130 -6.80 2.13 -27.45
C ALA A 130 -7.19 1.08 -26.39
N ALA A 131 -8.13 0.20 -26.72
CA ALA A 131 -8.53 -0.90 -25.84
C ALA A 131 -7.36 -1.85 -25.53
N SER A 132 -6.58 -2.24 -26.54
CA SER A 132 -5.39 -3.07 -26.36
C SER A 132 -4.35 -2.40 -25.48
N SER A 133 -4.10 -1.11 -25.71
CA SER A 133 -3.15 -0.33 -24.93
C SER A 133 -3.57 -0.21 -23.45
N LEU A 134 -4.86 -0.03 -23.15
CA LEU A 134 -5.36 -0.04 -21.78
C LEU A 134 -5.22 -1.40 -21.11
N ARG A 135 -5.54 -2.49 -21.82
CA ARG A 135 -5.36 -3.86 -21.29
C ARG A 135 -3.90 -4.16 -20.95
N GLN A 136 -2.96 -3.71 -21.77
CA GLN A 136 -1.52 -3.86 -21.45
C GLN A 136 -1.14 -3.13 -20.15
N ARG A 137 -1.68 -1.94 -19.92
CA ARG A 137 -1.45 -1.20 -18.66
C ARG A 137 -2.10 -1.89 -17.46
N LEU A 138 -3.29 -2.46 -17.62
CA LEU A 138 -3.91 -3.29 -16.58
C LEU A 138 -3.04 -4.49 -16.21
N VAL A 139 -2.43 -5.16 -17.18
CA VAL A 139 -1.45 -6.23 -16.92
C VAL A 139 -0.25 -5.69 -16.12
N GLY A 140 0.25 -4.50 -16.45
CA GLY A 140 1.33 -3.86 -15.70
C GLY A 140 0.94 -3.51 -14.26
N LEU A 141 -0.25 -2.96 -14.04
CA LEU A 141 -0.79 -2.69 -12.70
C LEU A 141 -0.94 -3.99 -11.89
N ALA A 142 -1.41 -5.07 -12.51
CA ALA A 142 -1.50 -6.38 -11.87
C ALA A 142 -0.12 -6.94 -11.48
N GLN A 143 0.91 -6.74 -12.32
CA GLN A 143 2.29 -7.10 -11.98
C GLN A 143 2.83 -6.28 -10.81
N LEU A 144 2.55 -4.98 -10.76
CA LEU A 144 2.95 -4.11 -9.64
C LEU A 144 2.24 -4.49 -8.34
N ARG A 145 0.96 -4.86 -8.42
CA ARG A 145 0.21 -5.40 -7.28
C ARG A 145 0.84 -6.70 -6.76
N ALA A 146 1.05 -7.68 -7.64
CA ALA A 146 1.67 -8.95 -7.27
C ALA A 146 3.09 -8.77 -6.70
N GLN A 147 3.86 -7.82 -7.24
CA GLN A 147 5.16 -7.44 -6.67
C GLN A 147 5.02 -6.88 -5.26
N ARG A 148 4.06 -5.98 -5.00
CA ARG A 148 3.83 -5.44 -3.65
C ARG A 148 3.38 -6.53 -2.65
N GLU A 149 2.46 -7.39 -3.06
CA GLU A 149 1.95 -8.49 -2.23
C GLU A 149 3.04 -9.51 -1.90
N SER A 150 3.83 -9.94 -2.89
CA SER A 150 4.96 -10.86 -2.68
C SER A 150 6.13 -10.23 -1.93
N TRP A 151 6.31 -8.91 -2.06
CA TRP A 151 7.41 -8.20 -1.42
C TRP A 151 7.24 -8.12 0.11
N ILE A 152 6.03 -7.93 0.64
CA ILE A 152 5.77 -7.95 2.10
C ILE A 152 6.21 -9.28 2.72
N GLU A 153 6.10 -10.36 1.96
CA GLU A 153 6.52 -11.70 2.40
C GLU A 153 8.02 -11.96 2.21
N SER A 154 8.73 -11.05 1.54
CA SER A 154 10.13 -11.24 1.18
C SER A 154 11.07 -11.22 2.41
N PRO A 155 12.19 -11.95 2.35
CA PRO A 155 13.24 -11.86 3.37
C PRO A 155 13.77 -10.43 3.58
N GLN A 156 13.75 -9.61 2.51
CA GLN A 156 14.21 -8.24 2.55
C GLN A 156 13.24 -7.32 3.30
N ALA A 157 11.93 -7.44 3.06
CA ALA A 157 10.93 -6.70 3.84
C ALA A 157 11.02 -7.03 5.32
N ARG A 158 11.17 -8.32 5.67
CA ARG A 158 11.37 -8.77 7.06
C ARG A 158 12.62 -8.16 7.68
N ALA A 159 13.73 -8.10 6.93
CA ALA A 159 14.96 -7.47 7.40
C ALA A 159 14.78 -5.96 7.64
N VAL A 160 14.09 -5.25 6.75
CA VAL A 160 13.80 -3.81 6.92
C VAL A 160 12.89 -3.58 8.13
N PHE A 161 11.84 -4.37 8.31
CA PHE A 161 10.98 -4.28 9.49
C PHE A 161 11.71 -4.62 10.79
N ALA A 162 12.57 -5.64 10.80
CA ALA A 162 13.38 -5.99 11.96
C ALA A 162 14.34 -4.85 12.34
N PHE A 163 14.93 -4.19 11.35
CA PHE A 163 15.79 -3.02 11.58
C PHE A 163 15.01 -1.80 12.08
N LEU A 164 13.85 -1.52 11.47
CA LEU A 164 13.02 -0.36 11.82
C LEU A 164 12.37 -0.46 13.20
N ASN A 165 11.89 -1.66 13.56
CA ASN A 165 11.21 -1.91 14.82
C ASN A 165 12.16 -2.31 15.96
N ALA A 166 13.47 -2.22 15.75
CA ALA A 166 14.45 -2.49 16.79
C ALA A 166 14.33 -1.49 17.95
N GLU A 167 14.25 -2.03 19.16
CA GLU A 167 13.97 -1.29 20.40
C GLU A 167 14.97 -0.15 20.67
N ASP A 168 16.25 -0.39 20.38
CA ASP A 168 17.33 0.58 20.52
C ASP A 168 18.37 0.48 19.40
N ASP A 169 19.33 1.42 19.38
CA ASP A 169 20.35 1.50 18.33
C ASP A 169 21.28 0.29 18.28
N ALA A 170 21.49 -0.38 19.43
CA ALA A 170 22.30 -1.59 19.48
C ALA A 170 21.57 -2.77 18.82
N ALA A 171 20.27 -2.92 19.08
CA ALA A 171 19.41 -3.90 18.44
C ALA A 171 19.28 -3.64 16.93
N ALA A 172 19.18 -2.38 16.51
CA ALA A 172 19.15 -2.02 15.09
C ALA A 172 20.48 -2.32 14.41
N LEU A 173 21.61 -2.05 15.07
CA LEU A 173 22.93 -2.41 14.56
C LEU A 173 23.09 -3.93 14.42
N ALA A 174 22.60 -4.70 15.40
CA ALA A 174 22.61 -6.16 15.34
C ALA A 174 21.73 -6.68 14.20
N ALA A 175 20.53 -6.11 13.99
CA ALA A 175 19.66 -6.43 12.87
C ALA A 175 20.33 -6.08 11.52
N PHE A 176 21.01 -4.93 11.44
CA PHE A 176 21.77 -4.54 10.26
C PHE A 176 22.89 -5.51 9.94
N GLN A 177 23.69 -5.90 10.93
CA GLN A 177 24.78 -6.87 10.74
C GLN A 177 24.25 -8.24 10.32
N THR A 178 23.14 -8.67 10.92
CA THR A 178 22.48 -9.95 10.61
C THR A 178 21.93 -9.99 9.18
N HIS A 179 21.39 -8.88 8.69
CA HIS A 179 20.77 -8.80 7.37
C HIS A 179 21.52 -7.87 6.41
N ARG A 180 22.85 -7.77 6.56
CA ARG A 180 23.67 -6.77 5.87
C ARG A 180 23.49 -6.78 4.36
N GLU A 181 23.50 -7.96 3.74
CA GLU A 181 23.34 -8.11 2.29
C GLU A 181 21.98 -7.56 1.82
N LEU A 182 20.90 -7.91 2.52
CA LEU A 182 19.54 -7.48 2.20
C LEU A 182 19.31 -5.97 2.47
N LEU A 183 19.90 -5.46 3.55
CA LEU A 183 19.76 -4.08 3.99
C LEU A 183 20.74 -3.14 3.29
N SER A 184 21.74 -3.62 2.57
CA SER A 184 22.70 -2.80 1.82
C SER A 184 22.22 -2.40 0.42
N HIS A 185 21.13 -2.98 -0.07
CA HIS A 185 20.60 -2.69 -1.40
C HIS A 185 19.74 -1.42 -1.43
N ALA A 186 19.78 -0.70 -2.57
CA ALA A 186 18.97 0.50 -2.83
C ALA A 186 17.46 0.26 -2.68
N GLU A 187 17.01 -0.98 -2.87
CA GLU A 187 15.61 -1.40 -2.72
C GLU A 187 15.14 -1.30 -1.25
N ALA A 188 16.02 -1.55 -0.28
CA ALA A 188 15.71 -1.35 1.13
C ALA A 188 15.58 0.14 1.52
N GLN A 189 16.21 1.06 0.79
CA GLN A 189 16.02 2.51 0.99
C GLN A 189 14.62 2.96 0.55
N ARG A 190 14.15 2.46 -0.59
CA ARG A 190 12.80 2.76 -1.09
C ARG A 190 11.72 2.23 -0.15
N THR A 191 11.92 1.02 0.39
CA THR A 191 11.06 0.46 1.43
C THR A 191 10.96 1.35 2.67
N LEU A 192 12.09 1.90 3.12
CA LEU A 192 12.09 2.85 4.23
C LEU A 192 11.21 4.03 3.89
N ASP A 193 11.42 4.65 2.74
CA ASP A 193 10.66 5.83 2.35
C ASP A 193 9.14 5.55 2.22
N ASP A 194 8.73 4.32 1.89
CA ASP A 194 7.33 3.88 1.89
C ASP A 194 6.76 3.65 3.30
N VAL A 195 7.53 3.04 4.21
CA VAL A 195 7.11 2.76 5.61
C VAL A 195 7.04 4.06 6.44
N LEU A 196 7.85 5.06 6.10
CA LEU A 196 7.91 6.36 6.79
C LEU A 196 6.66 7.24 6.63
N GLN A 197 5.75 6.91 5.70
CA GLN A 197 4.63 7.79 5.35
C GLN A 197 3.39 7.72 6.25
N GLY A 198 3.55 7.29 7.50
CA GLY A 198 2.65 7.73 8.57
C GLY A 198 2.79 7.02 9.91
N GLY A 199 2.14 7.61 10.91
CA GLY A 199 2.38 7.40 12.33
C GLY A 199 2.32 8.73 13.09
N ASP A 200 2.27 8.67 14.41
CA ASP A 200 2.36 9.84 15.29
C ASP A 200 3.76 10.51 15.20
N PRO A 201 3.91 11.78 15.64
CA PRO A 201 5.16 12.52 15.50
C PRO A 201 6.37 11.87 16.18
N GLU A 202 6.19 11.11 17.28
CA GLU A 202 7.30 10.43 17.96
C GLU A 202 7.75 9.20 17.17
N SER A 203 6.79 8.44 16.62
CA SER A 203 7.06 7.34 15.72
C SER A 203 7.79 7.80 14.46
N GLN A 204 7.38 8.94 13.87
CA GLN A 204 8.07 9.55 12.73
C GLN A 204 9.52 9.95 13.06
N GLN A 205 9.77 10.58 14.21
CA GLN A 205 11.14 10.92 14.62
C GLN A 205 12.04 9.70 14.84
N ARG A 206 11.50 8.62 15.44
CA ARG A 206 12.24 7.36 15.60
C ARG A 206 12.63 6.77 14.26
N LEU A 207 11.67 6.75 13.37
CA LEU A 207 11.78 6.22 12.03
C LEU A 207 12.76 7.04 11.16
N GLU A 208 12.78 8.37 11.29
CA GLU A 208 13.77 9.24 10.66
C GLU A 208 15.19 8.99 11.19
N ARG A 209 15.36 8.87 12.52
CA ARG A 209 16.67 8.49 13.11
C ARG A 209 17.15 7.14 12.60
N ARG A 210 16.24 6.17 12.46
CA ARG A 210 16.55 4.85 11.88
C ARG A 210 17.00 4.95 10.43
N ARG A 211 16.37 5.82 9.63
CA ARG A 211 16.78 6.09 8.25
C ARG A 211 18.19 6.67 8.17
N GLU A 212 18.49 7.66 9.01
CA GLU A 212 19.83 8.27 9.09
C GLU A 212 20.88 7.25 9.50
N LEU A 213 20.60 6.46 10.54
CA LEU A 213 21.48 5.37 10.97
C LEU A 213 21.75 4.38 9.84
N LEU A 214 20.73 3.99 9.05
CA LEU A 214 20.95 3.05 7.95
C LEU A 214 21.85 3.63 6.85
N ARG A 215 21.66 4.90 6.48
CA ARG A 215 22.52 5.59 5.51
C ARG A 215 23.97 5.65 6.00
N TYR A 216 24.16 5.98 7.28
CA TYR A 216 25.46 5.97 7.92
C TYR A 216 26.10 4.58 7.87
N LEU A 217 25.36 3.53 8.22
CA LEU A 217 25.85 2.15 8.22
C LEU A 217 26.18 1.59 6.83
N ARG A 218 25.58 2.14 5.78
CA ARG A 218 25.92 1.85 4.38
C ARG A 218 27.12 2.64 3.85
N GLY A 219 27.58 3.64 4.58
CA GLY A 219 28.67 4.52 4.17
C GLY A 219 28.25 5.62 3.18
N GLU A 220 26.95 5.90 3.05
CA GLU A 220 26.42 6.91 2.09
C GLU A 220 26.69 8.37 2.53
N GLU A 221 27.05 8.60 3.81
CA GLU A 221 27.38 9.93 4.35
C GLU A 221 28.86 10.33 4.26
N GLN A 222 29.77 9.44 3.80
CA GLN A 222 31.20 9.76 3.71
C GLN A 222 31.62 10.48 2.40
N SER A 223 30.67 10.94 1.60
CA SER A 223 30.94 11.72 0.37
C SER A 223 30.37 13.14 0.46
N ARG A 224 30.83 13.93 1.43
CA ARG A 224 30.85 15.40 1.38
C ARG A 224 32.09 15.95 2.07
#